data_AF-D5P287-F1
#
_entry.id   AF-D5P287-F1
#
_cell.length_a   1.000
_cell.length_b   1.000
_cell.length_c   1.000
_cell.angle_alpha   90.00
_cell.angle_beta   90.00
_cell.angle_gamma   90.00
#
_symmetry.space_group_name_H-M   'P 1'
#
loop_
_entity.id
_entity.type
_entity.pdbx_description
1 polymer ?
#
loop_
_entity_poly.entity_id
_entity_poly.type
_entity_poly.pdbx_seq_one_letter_code
_entity_poly.pdbx_strand_id
1 'polypeptide(L)' 'MPKRMNKLGAGGAPGTGSFLRPDPAEESDALARAAQSAERHAIGALRQRQTITSSGEGQPIRDDSHKAEIPPRSRRYQL' A
#
# COMPACT_ATOMS: atom_id res chain seq x y z
N MET A 1 -7.40 10.75 -5.07
CA MET A 1 -8.39 10.89 -3.97
C MET A 1 -9.78 10.57 -4.49
N PRO A 2 -10.58 9.77 -3.77
CA PRO A 2 -11.97 9.51 -4.16
C PRO A 2 -12.75 10.83 -4.20
N LYS A 3 -13.47 11.07 -5.30
CA LYS A 3 -14.23 12.31 -5.55
C LYS A 3 -15.73 12.17 -5.29
N ARG A 4 -16.21 10.94 -5.05
CA ARG A 4 -17.63 10.61 -4.85
C ARG A 4 -17.82 9.92 -3.50
N MET A 5 -18.91 10.27 -2.82
CA MET A 5 -19.26 9.77 -1.48
C MET A 5 -19.54 8.26 -1.46
N ASN A 6 -20.09 7.71 -2.55
CA ASN A 6 -20.38 6.28 -2.67
C ASN A 6 -19.13 5.37 -2.68
N LYS A 7 -17.92 5.94 -2.80
CA LYS A 7 -16.65 5.22 -2.71
C LYS A 7 -16.03 5.25 -1.31
N LEU A 8 -16.66 5.96 -0.37
CA LEU A 8 -16.22 6.04 1.03
C LEU A 8 -16.96 5.06 1.95
N GLY A 9 -17.79 4.17 1.42
CA GLY A 9 -18.59 3.22 2.21
C GLY A 9 -19.84 3.84 2.87
N ALA A 10 -20.14 5.12 2.63
CA ALA A 10 -21.27 5.84 3.25
C ALA A 10 -22.66 5.33 2.82
N GLY A 11 -22.75 4.52 1.76
CA GLY A 11 -24.01 3.94 1.27
C GLY A 11 -24.46 2.68 2.02
N GLY A 12 -23.66 2.16 2.94
CA GLY A 12 -23.91 0.89 3.60
C GLY A 12 -23.73 -0.31 2.67
N ALA A 13 -24.10 -1.50 3.18
CA ALA A 13 -24.13 -2.74 2.43
C ALA A 13 -25.59 -3.14 2.12
N PRO A 14 -25.86 -3.77 0.96
CA PRO A 14 -27.16 -4.39 0.73
C PRO A 14 -27.39 -5.51 1.75
N GLY A 15 -28.67 -5.84 2.00
CA GLY A 15 -29.02 -7.00 2.82
C GLY A 15 -28.42 -8.28 2.26
N THR A 16 -28.06 -9.20 3.15
CA THR A 16 -27.47 -10.49 2.76
C THR A 16 -28.55 -11.50 2.36
N GLY A 17 -28.14 -12.53 1.63
CA GLY A 17 -28.99 -13.59 1.12
C GLY A 17 -29.14 -13.62 -0.39
N SER A 18 -30.16 -14.35 -0.84
CA SER A 18 -30.48 -14.49 -2.25
C SER A 18 -31.19 -13.23 -2.79
N PHE A 19 -31.09 -12.99 -4.09
CA PHE A 19 -31.69 -11.82 -4.74
C PHE A 19 -33.20 -11.65 -4.46
N LEU A 20 -33.92 -12.77 -4.27
CA LEU A 20 -35.37 -12.77 -4.02
C LEU A 20 -35.74 -13.16 -2.58
N ARG A 21 -34.79 -13.64 -1.78
CA ARG A 21 -35.06 -14.19 -0.45
C ARG A 21 -33.95 -13.77 0.53
N PRO A 22 -34.28 -12.99 1.57
CA PRO A 22 -33.30 -12.57 2.55
C PRO A 22 -32.90 -13.75 3.44
N ASP A 23 -31.68 -13.67 3.97
CA ASP A 23 -31.23 -14.54 5.05
C ASP A 23 -31.89 -14.11 6.38
N PRO A 24 -31.90 -14.98 7.41
CA PRO A 24 -32.34 -14.60 8.75
C PRO A 24 -31.55 -13.41 9.30
N ALA A 25 -32.22 -12.55 10.08
CA ALA A 25 -31.62 -11.30 10.57
C ALA A 25 -30.32 -11.52 11.37
N GLU A 26 -30.29 -12.55 12.22
CA GLU A 26 -29.10 -12.90 13.01
C GLU A 26 -27.88 -13.25 12.15
N GLU A 27 -28.09 -14.02 11.08
CA GLU A 27 -27.03 -14.41 10.15
C GLU A 27 -26.54 -13.19 9.35
N SER A 28 -27.47 -12.37 8.86
CA SER A 28 -27.14 -11.15 8.15
C SER A 28 -26.32 -10.17 9.00
N ASP A 29 -26.68 -10.01 10.27
CA ASP A 29 -25.97 -9.15 11.21
C ASP A 29 -24.57 -9.69 11.53
N ALA A 30 -24.44 -11.00 11.72
CA ALA A 30 -23.14 -11.64 11.95
C ALA A 30 -22.21 -11.45 10.75
N LEU A 31 -22.71 -11.64 9.53
CA LEU A 31 -21.95 -11.44 8.29
C LEU A 31 -21.56 -9.97 8.08
N ALA A 32 -22.49 -9.04 8.32
CA ALA A 32 -22.20 -7.61 8.21
C ALA A 32 -21.11 -7.17 9.19
N ARG A 33 -21.16 -7.65 10.44
CA ARG A 33 -20.14 -7.35 11.46
C ARG A 33 -18.77 -7.95 11.08
N ALA A 34 -18.75 -9.18 10.59
CA ALA A 34 -17.52 -9.84 10.14
C ALA A 34 -16.87 -9.11 8.94
N ALA A 35 -17.68 -8.65 7.99
CA ALA A 35 -17.19 -7.87 6.85
C ALA A 35 -16.59 -6.52 7.31
N GLN A 36 -17.29 -5.80 8.20
CA GLN A 36 -16.81 -4.53 8.75
C GLN A 36 -15.53 -4.69 9.58
N SER A 37 -15.40 -5.76 10.36
CA SER A 37 -14.18 -6.03 11.11
C SER A 37 -13.00 -6.31 10.17
N ALA A 38 -13.20 -7.17 9.16
CA ALA A 38 -12.18 -7.48 8.17
C ALA A 38 -11.69 -6.23 7.41
N GLU A 39 -12.60 -5.34 7.02
CA GLU A 39 -12.24 -4.06 6.38
C GLU A 39 -11.37 -3.18 7.29
N ARG A 40 -11.78 -3.01 8.56
CA ARG A 40 -11.01 -2.24 9.54
C ARG A 40 -9.64 -2.85 9.80
N HIS A 41 -9.55 -4.17 9.88
CA HIS A 41 -8.27 -4.88 10.03
C HIS A 41 -7.36 -4.64 8.83
N ALA A 42 -7.86 -4.74 7.60
CA ALA A 42 -7.08 -4.51 6.39
C ALA A 42 -6.55 -3.06 6.30
N ILE A 43 -7.42 -2.07 6.58
CA ILE A 43 -7.02 -0.65 6.61
C ILE A 43 -5.97 -0.41 7.71
N GLY A 44 -6.17 -1.00 8.89
CA GLY A 44 -5.23 -0.91 10.01
C GLY A 44 -3.85 -1.47 9.67
N ALA A 45 -3.80 -2.66 9.07
CA ALA A 45 -2.55 -3.28 8.64
C ALA A 45 -1.80 -2.44 7.59
N LEU A 46 -2.52 -1.88 6.60
CA LEU A 46 -1.92 -0.99 5.61
C LEU A 46 -1.38 0.30 6.25
N ARG A 47 -2.12 0.90 7.18
CA ARG A 47 -1.65 2.09 7.93
C ARG A 47 -0.42 1.79 8.76
N GLN A 48 -0.40 0.67 9.47
CA GLN A 48 0.77 0.24 10.26
C GLN A 48 2.00 0.07 9.37
N ARG A 49 1.86 -0.58 8.21
CA ARG A 49 2.96 -0.71 7.25
C ARG A 49 3.46 0.66 6.77
N GLN A 50 2.55 1.58 6.45
CA GLN A 50 2.91 2.94 6.04
C GLN A 50 3.71 3.66 7.12
N THR A 51 3.30 3.56 8.39
CA THR A 51 4.03 4.20 9.50
C THR A 51 5.44 3.63 9.68
N ILE A 52 5.63 2.33 9.47
CA ILE A 52 6.94 1.68 9.54
C ILE A 52 7.83 2.18 8.39
N THR A 53 7.32 2.20 7.17
CA THR A 53 8.08 2.65 5.99
C THR A 53 8.37 4.15 5.99
N SER A 54 7.44 4.99 6.45
CA SER A 54 7.64 6.44 6.52
C SER A 54 8.64 6.87 7.58
N SER A 55 8.86 6.03 8.60
CA SER A 55 9.82 6.29 9.66
C SER A 55 11.27 5.94 9.27
N GLY A 56 11.48 5.27 8.13
CA GLY A 56 12.76 4.65 7.77
C GLY A 56 13.45 5.13 6.47
N GLU A 57 12.78 5.85 5.57
CA GLU A 57 13.37 6.17 4.26
C GLU A 57 13.58 7.67 4.03
N GLY A 58 14.83 8.08 4.28
CA GLY A 58 15.40 9.37 3.93
C GLY A 58 16.92 9.31 3.96
N GLN A 59 17.54 8.24 3.45
CA GLN A 59 18.98 8.23 3.19
C GLN A 59 19.19 8.48 1.70
N PRO A 60 19.65 9.68 1.28
CA PRO A 60 20.11 9.86 -0.08
C PRO A 60 21.31 8.93 -0.29
N ILE A 61 21.25 8.13 -1.36
CA ILE A 61 22.39 7.34 -1.82
C ILE A 61 23.52 8.34 -2.07
N ARG A 62 24.50 8.40 -1.16
CA ARG A 62 25.73 9.17 -1.35
C ARG A 62 26.50 8.44 -2.43
N ASP A 63 26.44 8.97 -3.64
CA ASP A 63 27.25 8.51 -4.76
C ASP A 63 28.69 8.98 -4.51
N ASP A 64 29.40 8.28 -3.63
CA ASP A 64 30.83 8.48 -3.33
C ASP A 64 31.70 7.89 -4.46
N SER A 65 31.33 8.16 -5.72
CA SER A 65 32.18 7.88 -6.86
C SER A 65 33.33 8.88 -6.86
N HIS A 66 34.33 8.60 -6.01
CA HIS A 66 35.68 9.11 -6.15
C HIS A 66 36.09 8.92 -7.61
N LYS A 67 36.17 10.04 -8.31
CA LYS A 67 36.68 10.16 -9.67
C LYS A 67 38.14 9.70 -9.64
N ALA A 68 38.36 8.40 -9.79
CA ALA A 68 39.68 7.84 -9.99
C ALA A 68 40.16 8.37 -11.35
N GLU A 69 40.90 9.46 -11.33
CA GLU A 69 41.63 9.95 -12.48
C GLU A 69 42.58 8.85 -12.93
N ILE A 70 42.23 8.18 -14.03
CA ILE A 70 43.10 7.23 -14.71
C ILE A 70 44.25 8.06 -15.29
N PRO A 71 45.51 7.89 -14.86
CA PRO A 71 46.60 8.67 -15.42
C PRO A 71 46.81 8.30 -16.90
N PRO A 72 47.22 9.26 -17.76
CA PRO A 72 47.34 9.02 -19.19
C PRO A 72 48.42 7.97 -19.47
N ARG A 73 48.06 6.93 -20.21
CA ARG A 73 49.01 5.91 -20.70
C ARG A 73 50.05 6.57 -21.61
N SER A 74 51.29 6.57 -21.18
CA SER A 74 52.44 6.99 -21.99
C SER A 74 52.53 6.11 -23.24
N ARG A 75 52.31 6.70 -24.42
CA ARG A 75 52.60 6.06 -25.72
C ARG A 75 54.11 5.96 -25.86
N ARG A 76 54.64 4.76 -25.65
CA ARG A 76 56.02 4.41 -26.00
C ARG A 76 56.12 4.41 -27.52
N TYR A 77 56.72 5.45 -28.10
CA TYR A 77 57.18 5.43 -29.49
C TYR A 77 58.44 4.55 -29.54
N GLN A 78 58.40 3.48 -30.35
CA GLN A 78 59.60 2.73 -30.74
C GLN A 78 60.07 3.31 -32.08
N LEU A 79 61.35 3.66 -32.13
CA LEU A 79 62.16 3.89 -33.34
C LEU A 79 63.06 2.67 -33.52
#